data_AF-A0A2E8AAV5-F1
#
_entry.id   AF-A0A2E8AAV5-F1
#
_cell.length_a   1.000
_cell.length_b   1.000
_cell.length_c   1.000
_cell.angle_alpha   90.00
_cell.angle_beta   90.00
_cell.angle_gamma   90.00
#
_symmetry.space_group_name_H-M   'P 1'
#
loop_
_entity.id
_entity.type
_entity.pdbx_description
1 polymer ?
#
loop_
_entity_poly.entity_id
_entity_poly.type
_entity_poly.pdbx_seq_one_letter_code
_entity_poly.pdbx_strand_id
1 'polypeptide(L)'
;RYAEVLEHMISPEGTFPVIGRSSVYRFASLQHLGYVGARVDWPELLDPGATRAAMTTVIKRMVEAPGMFDEKGWLQPGYVGHQPSARDSYINTGALYNCTLGLAHLGMPADHPFWTAPSAKWFQQSVWSGEDVANQRAYRE
;
A
#
# COMPACT_ATOMS: atom_id res chain seq x y z
N ARG A 1 -1.33 -3.68 -15.17
CA ARG A 1 0.14 -3.77 -15.02
C ARG A 1 0.74 -2.98 -13.85
N TYR A 2 0.62 -1.64 -13.76
CA TYR A 2 1.27 -0.90 -12.66
C TYR A 2 0.74 -1.32 -11.27
N ALA A 3 -0.58 -1.54 -11.14
CA ALA A 3 -1.18 -2.13 -9.93
C ALA A 3 -0.57 -3.47 -9.52
N GLU A 4 -0.38 -4.39 -10.46
CA GLU A 4 0.26 -5.69 -10.19
C GLU A 4 1.69 -5.52 -9.67
N VAL A 5 2.50 -4.69 -10.34
CA VAL A 5 3.87 -4.42 -9.91
C VAL A 5 3.89 -3.80 -8.51
N LEU A 6 2.95 -2.90 -8.23
CA LEU A 6 2.83 -2.25 -6.94
C LEU A 6 2.47 -3.23 -5.82
N GLU A 7 1.53 -4.15 -6.02
CA GLU A 7 1.25 -5.21 -5.05
C GLU A 7 2.45 -6.15 -4.89
N HIS A 8 3.09 -6.57 -5.99
CA HIS A 8 4.27 -7.43 -5.94
C HIS A 8 5.47 -6.79 -5.22
N MET A 9 5.52 -5.46 -5.07
CA MET A 9 6.55 -4.80 -4.26
C MET A 9 6.32 -4.90 -2.75
N ILE A 10 5.14 -5.35 -2.31
CA ILE A 10 4.79 -5.51 -0.91
C ILE A 10 5.39 -6.83 -0.40
N SER A 11 6.43 -6.74 0.43
CA SER A 11 7.11 -7.89 1.03
C SER A 11 6.14 -8.76 1.85
N PRO A 12 6.48 -10.03 2.14
CA PRO A 12 5.66 -10.91 2.97
C PRO A 12 5.31 -10.35 4.36
N GLU A 13 6.16 -9.45 4.87
CA GLU A 13 6.04 -8.78 6.17
C GLU A 13 5.22 -7.47 6.11
N GLY A 14 4.68 -7.12 4.93
CA GLY A 14 3.91 -5.89 4.74
C GLY A 14 4.79 -4.64 4.77
N THR A 15 5.96 -4.70 4.14
CA THR A 15 6.81 -3.53 3.85
C THR A 15 6.96 -3.35 2.34
N PHE A 16 7.48 -2.23 1.89
CA PHE A 16 7.82 -2.02 0.48
C PHE A 16 9.07 -1.14 0.38
N PRO A 17 9.82 -1.20 -0.75
CA PRO A 17 11.04 -0.40 -0.91
C PRO A 17 10.80 1.10 -0.75
N VAL A 18 11.66 1.76 0.04
CA VAL A 18 11.69 3.21 0.17
C VAL A 18 12.46 3.79 -1.03
N ILE A 19 11.73 4.30 -2.03
CA ILE A 19 12.30 4.80 -3.28
C ILE A 19 11.95 6.26 -3.48
N GLY A 20 12.97 7.11 -3.52
CA GLY A 20 12.82 8.54 -3.78
C GLY A 20 12.24 9.34 -2.62
N ARG A 21 12.33 10.66 -2.77
CA ARG A 21 12.03 11.65 -1.72
C ARG A 21 10.57 11.67 -1.27
N SER A 22 9.65 11.27 -2.15
CA SER A 22 8.22 11.18 -1.86
C SER A 22 7.83 10.02 -0.93
N SER A 23 8.78 9.14 -0.57
CA SER A 23 8.50 8.01 0.33
C SER A 23 8.10 8.44 1.74
N VAL A 24 8.34 9.69 2.14
CA VAL A 24 7.82 10.24 3.41
C VAL A 24 6.31 10.44 3.41
N TYR A 25 5.65 10.35 2.25
CA TYR A 25 4.19 10.22 2.17
C TYR A 25 3.72 8.79 2.45
N ARG A 26 4.64 7.90 2.84
CA ARG A 26 4.36 6.56 3.37
C ARG A 26 3.54 5.74 2.37
N PHE A 27 2.37 5.28 2.80
CA PHE A 27 1.46 4.45 2.01
C PHE A 27 0.71 5.21 0.91
N ALA A 28 1.02 6.48 0.61
CA ALA A 28 0.42 7.23 -0.48
C ALA A 28 0.47 6.50 -1.83
N SER A 29 1.55 5.77 -2.11
CA SER A 29 1.72 5.00 -3.35
C SER A 29 0.64 3.94 -3.56
N LEU A 30 0.02 3.43 -2.49
CA LEU A 30 -1.07 2.46 -2.54
C LEU A 30 -2.35 3.02 -3.19
N GLN A 31 -2.41 4.34 -3.43
CA GLN A 31 -3.52 5.00 -4.13
C GLN A 31 -3.89 4.26 -5.42
N HIS A 32 -2.90 3.79 -6.19
CA HIS A 32 -3.18 3.17 -7.48
C HIS A 32 -3.89 1.82 -7.34
N LEU A 33 -3.60 1.03 -6.30
CA LEU A 33 -4.33 -0.21 -6.00
C LEU A 33 -5.80 0.09 -5.69
N GLY A 34 -6.05 1.09 -4.83
CA GLY A 34 -7.40 1.53 -4.52
C GLY A 34 -8.15 2.11 -5.72
N TYR A 35 -7.46 2.90 -6.55
CA TYR A 35 -8.04 3.51 -7.75
C TYR A 35 -8.43 2.48 -8.80
N VAL A 36 -7.51 1.56 -9.12
CA VAL A 36 -7.77 0.49 -10.09
C VAL A 36 -8.90 -0.41 -9.61
N GLY A 37 -8.95 -0.69 -8.31
CA GLY A 37 -10.03 -1.48 -7.76
C GLY A 37 -11.40 -0.81 -7.74
N ALA A 38 -11.44 0.53 -7.71
CA ALA A 38 -12.68 1.29 -7.76
C ALA A 38 -13.18 1.49 -9.21
N ARG A 39 -12.31 1.27 -10.19
CA ARG A 39 -12.71 1.19 -11.60
C ARG A 39 -13.30 -0.19 -11.81
N VAL A 40 -14.39 -0.27 -12.57
CA VAL A 40 -15.20 -1.49 -12.77
C VAL A 40 -14.37 -2.68 -13.29
N ASP A 41 -13.17 -2.43 -13.82
CA ASP A 41 -12.24 -3.42 -14.35
C ASP A 41 -11.12 -3.76 -13.34
N TRP A 42 -11.45 -4.58 -12.34
CA TRP A 42 -10.44 -5.14 -11.44
C TRP A 42 -9.45 -6.01 -12.24
N PRO A 43 -8.12 -5.85 -12.09
CA PRO A 43 -7.16 -6.62 -12.88
C PRO A 43 -7.29 -8.12 -12.65
N GLU A 44 -7.37 -8.91 -13.71
CA GLU A 44 -7.50 -10.39 -13.64
C GLU A 44 -6.44 -11.05 -12.73
N LEU A 45 -5.24 -10.47 -12.66
CA LEU A 45 -4.09 -11.03 -11.94
C LEU A 45 -4.03 -10.63 -10.47
N LEU A 46 -4.88 -9.71 -10.01
CA LEU A 46 -4.94 -9.34 -8.61
C LEU A 46 -6.15 -10.02 -7.96
N ASP A 47 -5.92 -10.77 -6.90
CA ASP A 47 -7.02 -11.20 -6.04
C ASP A 47 -7.45 -10.03 -5.13
N PRO A 48 -8.75 -9.66 -5.09
CA PRO A 48 -9.23 -8.55 -4.26
C PRO A 48 -8.94 -8.73 -2.77
N GLY A 49 -9.10 -9.95 -2.25
CA GLY A 49 -8.89 -10.29 -0.85
C GLY A 49 -7.41 -10.24 -0.45
N ALA A 50 -6.54 -10.75 -1.31
CA ALA A 50 -5.08 -10.66 -1.17
C ALA A 50 -4.60 -9.20 -1.23
N THR A 51 -5.12 -8.42 -2.18
CA THR A 51 -4.78 -6.99 -2.33
C THR A 51 -5.20 -6.21 -1.08
N ARG A 52 -6.41 -6.45 -0.57
CA ARG A 52 -6.89 -5.87 0.70
C ARG A 52 -5.95 -6.25 1.85
N ALA A 53 -5.58 -7.52 1.96
CA ALA A 53 -4.70 -8.01 3.02
C ALA A 53 -3.31 -7.32 2.99
N ALA A 54 -2.72 -7.21 1.80
CA ALA A 54 -1.43 -6.55 1.58
C ALA A 54 -1.49 -5.07 1.98
N MET A 55 -2.46 -4.32 1.43
CA MET A 55 -2.63 -2.89 1.74
C MET A 55 -2.88 -2.66 3.23
N THR A 56 -3.77 -3.45 3.84
CA THR A 56 -4.10 -3.35 5.27
C THR A 56 -2.87 -3.58 6.14
N THR A 57 -2.06 -4.59 5.82
CA THR A 57 -0.84 -4.91 6.58
C THR A 57 0.16 -3.76 6.53
N VAL A 58 0.41 -3.21 5.34
CA VAL A 58 1.30 -2.05 5.15
C VAL A 58 0.80 -0.83 5.92
N ILE A 59 -0.48 -0.49 5.76
CA ILE A 59 -1.08 0.70 6.40
C ILE A 59 -1.01 0.56 7.91
N LYS A 60 -1.43 -0.58 8.49
CA LYS A 60 -1.36 -0.82 9.93
C LYS A 60 0.07 -0.70 10.44
N ARG A 61 1.02 -1.36 9.78
CA ARG A 61 2.44 -1.31 10.16
C ARG A 61 2.98 0.11 10.22
N MET A 62 2.59 0.98 9.29
CA MET A 62 3.03 2.38 9.27
C MET A 62 2.28 3.26 10.28
N VAL A 63 0.96 3.08 10.43
CA VAL A 63 0.11 3.87 11.32
C VAL A 63 0.37 3.55 12.79
N GLU A 64 0.62 2.28 13.11
CA GLU A 64 0.88 1.80 14.47
C GLU A 64 2.35 1.93 14.87
N ALA A 65 3.22 2.42 13.98
CA ALA A 65 4.64 2.61 14.27
C ALA A 65 4.84 3.62 15.41
N PRO A 66 5.73 3.34 16.38
CA PRO A 66 6.10 4.30 17.41
C PRO A 66 6.56 5.63 16.81
N GLY A 67 6.01 6.74 17.32
CA GLY A 67 6.31 8.08 16.82
C GLY A 67 5.65 8.45 15.48
N MET A 68 4.68 7.67 14.99
CA MET A 68 3.87 8.05 13.82
C MET A 68 3.14 9.38 14.05
N PHE A 69 2.57 9.53 15.24
CA PHE A 69 1.89 10.73 15.70
C PHE A 69 2.64 11.38 16.86
N ASP A 70 2.59 12.71 16.97
CA ASP A 70 3.05 13.43 18.15
C ASP A 70 2.01 13.36 19.29
N GLU A 71 2.34 13.97 20.44
CA GLU A 71 1.45 14.01 21.62
C GLU A 71 0.11 14.72 21.36
N LYS A 72 0.00 15.48 20.27
CA LYS A 72 -1.21 16.20 19.85
C LYS A 72 -1.96 15.46 18.73
N GLY A 73 -1.48 14.30 18.30
CA GLY A 73 -2.08 13.49 17.24
C GLY A 73 -1.71 13.91 15.82
N TRP A 74 -0.69 14.75 15.63
CA TRP A 74 -0.23 15.15 14.28
C TRP A 74 0.79 14.17 13.72
N LEU A 75 0.74 13.95 12.40
CA LEU A 75 1.76 13.16 11.71
C LEU A 75 3.15 13.75 11.90
N GLN A 76 4.10 12.91 12.33
CA GLN A 76 5.50 13.27 12.39
C GLN A 76 6.21 12.90 11.07
N PRO A 77 7.28 13.59 10.65
CA PRO A 77 8.03 13.25 9.45
C PRO A 77 8.81 11.94 9.61
N GLY A 78 8.82 11.10 8.57
CA GLY A 78 9.62 9.88 8.52
C GLY A 78 9.09 8.88 7.48
N TYR A 79 9.86 7.84 7.19
CA TYR A 79 9.37 6.72 6.38
C TYR A 79 8.47 5.81 7.21
N VAL A 80 8.89 5.50 8.46
CA VAL A 80 8.13 4.76 9.46
C VAL A 80 8.45 5.35 10.84
N GLY A 81 7.43 5.79 11.59
CA GLY A 81 7.62 6.51 12.85
C GLY A 81 8.18 7.92 12.65
N HIS A 82 9.00 8.38 13.59
CA HIS A 82 9.63 9.71 13.60
C HIS A 82 11.10 9.65 13.13
N GLN A 83 11.34 10.11 11.90
CA GLN A 83 12.66 10.16 11.25
C GLN A 83 12.82 11.52 10.54
N PRO A 84 13.07 12.62 11.27
CA PRO A 84 12.94 13.97 10.75
C PRO A 84 13.90 14.30 9.59
N SER A 85 15.07 13.65 9.54
CA SER A 85 16.04 13.81 8.45
C SER A 85 15.57 13.22 7.10
N ALA A 86 14.49 12.44 7.08
CA ALA A 86 13.93 11.90 5.85
C ALA A 86 13.22 12.96 4.99
N ARG A 87 12.82 14.08 5.60
CA ARG A 87 12.05 15.12 4.92
C ARG A 87 12.96 16.02 4.07
N ASP A 88 12.49 16.38 2.88
CA ASP A 88 13.08 17.47 2.11
C ASP A 88 12.60 18.82 2.66
N SER A 89 13.30 19.89 2.29
CA SER A 89 13.09 21.29 2.68
C SER A 89 11.64 21.79 2.56
N TYR A 90 10.88 21.29 1.59
CA TYR A 90 9.49 21.69 1.33
C TYR A 90 8.45 20.84 2.08
N ILE A 91 8.86 19.82 2.83
CA ILE A 91 7.96 18.87 3.46
C ILE A 91 7.62 19.37 4.87
N ASN A 92 6.41 19.92 5.00
CA ASN A 92 5.78 20.29 6.25
C ASN A 92 4.77 19.23 6.73
N THR A 93 4.24 19.37 7.94
CA THR A 93 3.24 18.45 8.50
C THR A 93 2.01 18.28 7.61
N GLY A 94 1.54 19.36 6.96
CA GLY A 94 0.42 19.30 6.02
C GLY A 94 0.71 18.40 4.81
N ALA A 95 1.92 18.48 4.26
CA ALA A 95 2.35 17.65 3.14
C ALA A 95 2.37 16.15 3.50
N LEU A 96 2.59 15.79 4.78
CA LEU A 96 2.58 14.38 5.22
C LEU A 96 1.22 13.71 5.03
N TYR A 97 0.12 14.48 5.05
CA TYR A 97 -1.23 13.96 4.83
C TYR A 97 -1.49 13.48 3.40
N ASN A 98 -0.56 13.67 2.46
CA ASN A 98 -0.59 12.95 1.18
C ASN A 98 -0.62 11.42 1.39
N CYS A 99 -0.23 10.90 2.55
CA CYS A 99 -0.43 9.49 2.90
C CYS A 99 -1.89 9.04 2.72
N THR A 100 -2.87 9.92 2.96
CA THR A 100 -4.31 9.61 2.82
C THR A 100 -4.71 9.20 1.39
N LEU A 101 -3.93 9.53 0.37
CA LEU A 101 -4.14 9.03 -0.99
C LEU A 101 -4.10 7.49 -1.05
N GLY A 102 -3.31 6.85 -0.19
CA GLY A 102 -3.28 5.38 -0.05
C GLY A 102 -4.57 4.77 0.49
N LEU A 103 -5.47 5.59 1.03
CA LEU A 103 -6.78 5.21 1.54
C LEU A 103 -7.90 5.34 0.50
N ALA A 104 -7.58 5.57 -0.78
CA ALA A 104 -8.57 5.71 -1.85
C ALA A 104 -9.57 4.54 -1.93
N HIS A 105 -9.15 3.34 -1.51
CA HIS A 105 -10.00 2.15 -1.47
C HIS A 105 -11.20 2.27 -0.51
N LEU A 106 -11.16 3.16 0.48
CA LEU A 106 -12.29 3.42 1.38
C LEU A 106 -13.51 4.03 0.68
N GLY A 107 -13.36 4.52 -0.55
CA GLY A 107 -14.47 5.00 -1.36
C GLY A 107 -15.25 3.91 -2.11
N MET A 108 -14.84 2.64 -2.04
CA MET A 108 -15.53 1.54 -2.72
C MET A 108 -16.86 1.18 -2.03
N PRO A 109 -17.90 0.76 -2.78
CA PRO A 109 -19.16 0.25 -2.21
C PRO A 109 -18.95 -0.90 -1.23
N ALA A 110 -19.76 -0.99 -0.17
CA ALA A 110 -19.57 -2.00 0.89
C ALA A 110 -19.71 -3.46 0.43
N ASP A 111 -20.42 -3.70 -0.68
CA ASP A 111 -20.61 -5.00 -1.32
C ASP A 111 -19.51 -5.34 -2.35
N HIS A 112 -18.59 -4.42 -2.62
CA HIS A 112 -17.50 -4.61 -3.58
C HIS A 112 -16.61 -5.81 -3.19
N PRO A 113 -16.14 -6.65 -4.16
CA PRO A 113 -15.28 -7.80 -3.88
C PRO A 113 -14.04 -7.51 -3.05
N PHE A 114 -13.48 -6.29 -3.15
CA PHE A 114 -12.39 -5.85 -2.28
C PHE A 114 -12.72 -6.03 -0.79
N TRP A 115 -13.97 -5.76 -0.38
CA TRP A 115 -14.43 -5.90 1.00
C TRP A 115 -14.97 -7.29 1.33
N THR A 116 -15.61 -7.94 0.36
CA THR A 116 -16.36 -9.19 0.60
C THR A 116 -15.57 -10.47 0.31
N ALA A 117 -14.53 -10.42 -0.53
CA ALA A 117 -13.69 -11.57 -0.81
C ALA A 117 -12.94 -12.04 0.46
N PRO A 118 -12.75 -13.36 0.66
CA PRO A 118 -11.94 -13.90 1.76
C PRO A 118 -10.51 -13.32 1.73
N SER A 119 -9.90 -13.14 2.91
CA SER A 119 -8.48 -12.76 2.96
C SER A 119 -7.63 -13.89 2.37
N ALA A 120 -6.66 -13.54 1.53
CA ALA A 120 -5.74 -14.48 0.91
C ALA A 120 -4.29 -14.00 1.04
N LYS A 121 -3.33 -14.90 0.80
CA LYS A 121 -1.92 -14.53 0.67
C LYS A 121 -1.75 -13.68 -0.59
N TRP A 122 -1.00 -12.60 -0.47
CA TRP A 122 -0.62 -11.78 -1.61
C TRP A 122 0.65 -12.32 -2.26
N PHE A 123 1.03 -11.76 -3.42
CA PHE A 123 1.97 -12.42 -4.33
C PHE A 123 3.28 -12.81 -3.65
N GLN A 124 3.89 -11.88 -2.92
CA GLN A 124 5.13 -12.16 -2.20
C GLN A 124 4.95 -13.21 -1.11
N GLN A 125 3.86 -13.21 -0.34
CA GLN A 125 3.64 -14.26 0.66
C GLN A 125 3.51 -15.65 0.03
N SER A 126 2.83 -15.77 -1.11
CA SER A 126 2.75 -17.04 -1.84
C SER A 126 4.12 -17.50 -2.32
N VAL A 127 4.87 -16.62 -3.03
CA VAL A 127 6.24 -16.91 -3.51
C VAL A 127 7.17 -17.35 -2.38
N TRP A 128 7.24 -16.58 -1.30
CA TRP A 128 8.17 -16.84 -0.19
C TRP A 128 7.74 -18.01 0.72
N SER A 129 6.50 -18.48 0.58
CA SER A 129 6.04 -19.71 1.24
C SER A 129 6.20 -20.98 0.38
N GLY A 130 6.75 -20.85 -0.84
CA GLY A 130 6.98 -21.98 -1.75
C GLY A 130 5.73 -22.48 -2.47
N GLU A 131 4.66 -21.68 -2.51
CA GLU A 131 3.47 -22.01 -3.30
C GLU A 131 3.78 -21.93 -4.80
N ASP A 132 3.15 -22.82 -5.57
CA ASP A 132 3.21 -22.77 -7.03
C ASP A 132 2.37 -21.57 -7.52
N VAL A 133 3.06 -20.55 -8.03
CA VAL A 133 2.45 -19.31 -8.51
C VAL A 133 2.57 -19.21 -10.03
N ALA A 134 1.51 -18.74 -10.67
CA ALA A 134 1.47 -18.58 -12.12
C ALA A 134 2.60 -17.65 -12.62
N ASN A 135 3.02 -17.87 -13.87
CA ASN A 135 4.03 -17.02 -14.48
C ASN A 135 3.59 -15.55 -14.53
N GLN A 136 4.55 -14.64 -14.38
CA GLN A 136 4.29 -13.25 -14.71
C GLN A 136 4.20 -13.14 -16.24
N ARG A 137 3.01 -12.86 -16.77
CA ARG A 137 2.80 -12.69 -18.22
C ARG A 137 3.76 -11.63 -18.77
N ALA A 138 4.36 -11.91 -19.93
CA ALA A 138 5.10 -10.90 -20.68
C ALA A 138 4.16 -9.72 -21.01
N TYR A 139 4.68 -8.49 -20.91
CA TYR A 139 3.94 -7.31 -21.34
C TYR A 139 3.54 -7.47 -22.81
N ARG A 140 2.24 -7.34 -23.11
CA ARG A 140 1.71 -7.31 -24.47
C ARG A 140 1.23 -5.89 -24.71
N GLU A 141 1.80 -5.25 -25.74
CA GLU A 141 1.43 -3.90 -26.20
C GLU A 141 0.00 -3.85 -26.76
#